data_AF-A0A849CE79-F1
#
_entry.id   AF-A0A849CE79-F1
#
_cell.length_a   1.000
_cell.length_b   1.000
_cell.length_c   1.000
_cell.angle_alpha   90.00
_cell.angle_beta   90.00
_cell.angle_gamma   90.00
#
_symmetry.space_group_name_H-M   'P 1'
#
loop_
_entity.id
_entity.type
_entity.pdbx_description
1 polymer ?
#
loop_
_entity_poly.entity_id
_entity_poly.type
_entity_poly.pdbx_seq_one_letter_code
_entity_poly.pdbx_strand_id
1 'polypeptide(L)'
;MTTRHPDTADTTDPTLEADVFARNCASRPVLQNVASRWGVLALAALREGPYRFSALRRRVDGISERMLSQTLQNLERDGMIHREVQQSIPPHVEYTLTDLGAQVADQIVGLIHVLESNIDRIRAAQDAYHRD
;
A
#
# COMPACT_ATOMS: atom_id res chain seq x y z
N MET A 1 -1.42 -21.42 -47.41
CA MET A 1 -1.46 -22.49 -46.38
C MET A 1 -1.13 -21.81 -45.06
N THR A 2 -2.16 -21.26 -44.39
CA THR A 2 -2.01 -20.44 -43.18
C THR A 2 -2.31 -21.33 -41.99
N THR A 3 -1.28 -21.73 -41.26
CA THR A 3 -1.42 -22.54 -40.05
C THR A 3 -2.01 -21.67 -38.95
N ARG A 4 -3.30 -21.86 -38.67
CA ARG A 4 -4.04 -21.25 -37.58
C ARG A 4 -3.50 -21.86 -36.27
N HIS A 5 -2.83 -21.07 -35.44
CA HIS A 5 -2.51 -21.45 -34.06
C HIS A 5 -3.84 -21.60 -33.32
N PRO A 6 -4.10 -22.70 -32.59
CA PRO A 6 -5.27 -22.75 -31.74
C PRO A 6 -5.04 -21.76 -30.59
N ASP A 7 -5.90 -20.74 -30.50
CA ASP A 7 -6.10 -19.97 -29.28
C ASP A 7 -6.30 -20.97 -28.15
N THR A 8 -5.30 -21.13 -27.29
CA THR A 8 -5.48 -21.75 -25.98
C THR A 8 -6.51 -20.92 -25.25
N ALA A 9 -7.73 -21.44 -25.20
CA ALA A 9 -8.82 -20.91 -24.42
C ALA A 9 -8.31 -20.56 -23.02
N ASP A 10 -8.25 -19.25 -22.77
CA ASP A 10 -8.08 -18.63 -21.46
C ASP A 10 -9.22 -19.12 -20.57
N THR A 11 -9.00 -20.26 -19.93
CA THR A 11 -9.90 -20.77 -18.90
C THR A 11 -9.46 -20.06 -17.64
N THR A 12 -9.97 -18.84 -17.44
CA THR A 12 -9.78 -18.11 -16.20
C THR A 12 -10.45 -18.92 -15.09
N ASP A 13 -9.67 -19.71 -14.36
CA ASP A 13 -10.15 -20.41 -13.18
C ASP A 13 -10.47 -19.35 -12.11
N PRO A 14 -11.74 -19.18 -11.70
CA PRO A 14 -12.13 -18.14 -10.75
C PRO A 14 -11.46 -18.33 -9.38
N THR A 15 -10.96 -19.53 -9.05
CA THR A 15 -10.20 -19.76 -7.82
C THR A 15 -8.80 -19.12 -7.85
N LEU A 16 -8.21 -18.93 -9.03
CA LEU A 16 -6.91 -18.27 -9.20
C LEU A 16 -7.01 -16.74 -9.26
N GLU A 17 -8.22 -16.18 -9.39
CA GLU A 17 -8.45 -14.74 -9.47
C GLU A 17 -7.98 -14.00 -8.20
N ALA A 18 -8.05 -14.66 -7.04
CA ALA A 18 -7.61 -14.13 -5.74
C ALA A 18 -6.33 -14.78 -5.17
N ASP A 19 -5.66 -15.66 -5.91
CA ASP A 19 -4.37 -16.23 -5.50
C ASP A 19 -3.20 -15.29 -5.85
N VAL A 20 -2.63 -14.61 -4.85
CA VAL A 20 -1.52 -13.66 -5.07
C VAL A 20 -0.29 -14.29 -5.72
N PHE A 21 -0.13 -15.61 -5.73
CA PHE A 21 0.94 -16.31 -6.43
C PHE A 21 0.63 -16.59 -7.92
N ALA A 22 -0.63 -16.51 -8.35
CA ALA A 22 -1.03 -16.65 -9.74
C ALA A 22 -0.67 -15.40 -10.57
N ARG A 23 -0.18 -15.59 -11.81
CA ARG A 23 0.31 -14.51 -12.68
C ARG A 23 -0.71 -13.39 -12.87
N ASN A 24 -1.97 -13.76 -13.09
CA ASN A 24 -3.06 -12.86 -13.46
C ASN A 24 -4.02 -12.59 -12.29
N CYS A 25 -3.55 -12.71 -11.05
CA CYS A 25 -4.39 -12.46 -9.88
C CYS A 25 -4.78 -10.98 -9.74
N ALA A 26 -6.07 -10.75 -9.56
CA ALA A 26 -6.65 -9.42 -9.41
C ALA A 26 -6.21 -8.70 -8.13
N SER A 27 -5.73 -9.42 -7.11
CA SER A 27 -5.25 -8.82 -5.86
C SER A 27 -3.84 -8.24 -5.96
N ARG A 28 -3.03 -8.65 -6.95
CA ARG A 28 -1.63 -8.22 -7.08
C ARG A 28 -1.45 -6.71 -7.25
N PRO A 29 -2.22 -6.00 -8.10
CA PRO A 29 -2.10 -4.55 -8.20
C PRO A 29 -2.41 -3.83 -6.88
N VAL A 30 -3.39 -4.34 -6.11
CA VAL A 30 -3.75 -3.80 -4.80
C VAL A 30 -2.62 -4.05 -3.80
N LEU A 31 -2.08 -5.27 -3.75
CA LEU A 31 -0.92 -5.58 -2.92
C LEU A 31 0.28 -4.70 -3.28
N GLN A 32 0.54 -4.47 -4.56
CA GLN A 32 1.64 -3.62 -5.02
C GLN A 32 1.49 -2.17 -4.55
N ASN A 33 0.27 -1.63 -4.53
CA ASN A 33 -0.01 -0.30 -4.02
C ASN A 33 0.17 -0.22 -2.51
N VAL A 34 -0.43 -1.16 -1.77
CA VAL A 34 -0.37 -1.26 -0.30
C VAL A 34 1.06 -1.48 0.19
N ALA A 35 1.80 -2.41 -0.41
CA ALA A 35 3.17 -2.77 -0.04
C ALA A 35 4.25 -1.85 -0.66
N SER A 36 3.84 -0.82 -1.42
CA SER A 36 4.80 0.19 -1.89
C SER A 36 5.39 0.97 -0.71
N ARG A 37 6.62 1.49 -0.87
CA ARG A 37 7.30 2.30 0.16
C ARG A 37 6.37 3.36 0.77
N TRP A 38 5.63 4.08 -0.06
CA TRP A 38 4.76 5.17 0.39
C TRP A 38 3.39 4.67 0.86
N GLY A 39 2.84 3.62 0.25
CA GLY A 39 1.57 3.01 0.67
C GLY A 39 1.63 2.49 2.11
N VAL A 40 2.69 1.75 2.44
CA VAL A 40 2.95 1.24 3.79
C VAL A 40 2.99 2.37 4.81
N LEU A 41 3.77 3.42 4.54
CA LEU A 41 3.92 4.55 5.46
C LEU A 41 2.66 5.39 5.59
N ALA A 42 1.90 5.59 4.50
CA ALA A 42 0.66 6.34 4.52
C ALA A 42 -0.43 5.61 5.33
N LEU A 43 -0.59 4.30 5.12
CA LEU A 43 -1.56 3.49 5.87
C LEU A 43 -1.19 3.39 7.36
N ALA A 44 0.09 3.20 7.67
CA ALA A 44 0.56 3.21 9.06
C ALA A 44 0.30 4.57 9.75
N ALA A 45 0.56 5.69 9.07
CA ALA A 45 0.26 7.01 9.60
C ALA A 45 -1.25 7.23 9.81
N LEU A 46 -2.08 6.87 8.83
CA LEU A 46 -3.54 7.00 8.93
C LEU A 46 -4.16 6.08 9.99
N ARG A 47 -3.42 5.07 10.48
CA ARG A 47 -3.84 4.27 11.63
C ARG A 47 -3.81 5.05 12.94
N GLU A 48 -2.99 6.10 13.03
CA GLU A 48 -2.95 7.01 14.20
C GLU A 48 -4.20 7.89 14.28
N GLY A 49 -4.89 8.13 13.15
CA GLY A 49 -6.09 8.93 13.07
C GLY A 49 -6.28 9.64 11.71
N PRO A 50 -7.29 10.52 11.58
CA PRO A 50 -7.50 11.31 10.39
C PRO A 50 -6.35 12.30 10.14
N TYR A 51 -5.95 12.47 8.89
CA TYR A 51 -4.96 13.48 8.50
C TYR A 51 -5.43 14.39 7.36
N ARG A 52 -5.08 15.67 7.46
CA ARG A 52 -5.03 16.57 6.28
C ARG A 52 -3.82 16.23 5.41
N PHE A 53 -3.89 16.55 4.11
CA PHE A 53 -2.80 16.28 3.16
C PHE A 53 -1.42 16.79 3.65
N SER A 54 -1.35 18.05 4.09
CA SER A 54 -0.09 18.65 4.53
C SER A 54 0.44 18.06 5.84
N ALA A 55 -0.46 17.62 6.73
CA ALA A 55 -0.08 16.95 7.96
C ALA A 55 0.44 15.53 7.66
N LEU A 56 -0.24 14.79 6.78
CA LEU A 56 0.20 13.46 6.37
C LEU A 56 1.56 13.51 5.65
N ARG A 57 1.77 14.49 4.77
CA ARG A 57 3.06 14.73 4.10
C ARG A 57 4.20 14.97 5.09
N ARG A 58 3.95 15.69 6.18
CA ARG A 58 4.95 15.91 7.25
C ARG A 58 5.18 14.64 8.06
N ARG A 59 4.13 13.84 8.29
CA ARG A 59 4.21 12.57 9.03
C ARG A 59 4.98 11.51 8.25
N VAL A 60 4.82 11.48 6.93
CA VAL A 60 5.55 10.60 6.00
C VAL A 60 6.76 11.35 5.45
N ASP A 61 7.78 11.51 6.28
CA ASP A 61 8.95 12.33 5.92
C ASP A 61 9.64 11.82 4.63
N GLY A 62 10.10 12.78 3.82
CA GLY A 62 10.77 12.51 2.54
C GLY A 62 9.85 12.22 1.34
N ILE A 63 8.53 12.16 1.50
CA ILE A 63 7.61 12.01 0.36
C ILE A 63 7.37 13.34 -0.38
N SER A 64 7.38 13.33 -1.71
CA SER A 64 6.99 14.50 -2.51
C SER A 64 5.46 14.66 -2.59
N GLU A 65 4.95 15.87 -2.87
CA GLU A 65 3.50 16.10 -2.96
C GLU A 65 2.87 15.27 -4.06
N ARG A 66 3.56 15.21 -5.21
CA ARG A 66 3.14 14.38 -6.35
C ARG A 66 3.03 12.91 -5.95
N MET A 67 4.02 12.38 -5.24
CA MET A 67 4.01 10.97 -4.82
C MET A 67 2.95 10.69 -3.76
N LEU A 68 2.75 11.61 -2.80
CA LEU A 68 1.68 11.46 -1.82
C LEU A 68 0.30 11.49 -2.48
N SER A 69 0.06 12.44 -3.39
CA SER A 69 -1.19 12.53 -4.14
C SER A 69 -1.48 11.24 -4.91
N GLN A 70 -0.48 10.71 -5.64
CA GLN A 70 -0.63 9.45 -6.36
C GLN A 70 -0.90 8.26 -5.43
N THR A 71 -0.20 8.21 -4.29
CA THR A 71 -0.37 7.15 -3.29
C THR A 71 -1.79 7.17 -2.73
N LEU A 72 -2.28 8.34 -2.30
CA LEU A 72 -3.63 8.50 -1.76
C LEU A 72 -4.70 8.17 -2.81
N GLN A 73 -4.53 8.61 -4.06
CA GLN A 73 -5.45 8.28 -5.14
C GLN A 73 -5.53 6.76 -5.39
N ASN A 74 -4.40 6.06 -5.36
CA ASN A 74 -4.38 4.60 -5.53
C ASN A 74 -5.05 3.90 -4.34
N LEU A 75 -4.74 4.30 -3.12
CA LEU A 75 -5.35 3.74 -1.90
C LEU A 75 -6.85 4.01 -1.82
N GLU A 76 -7.30 5.18 -2.25
CA GLU A 76 -8.72 5.54 -2.30
C GLU A 76 -9.45 4.68 -3.34
N ARG A 77 -8.89 4.57 -4.55
CA ARG A 77 -9.42 3.71 -5.62
C ARG A 77 -9.51 2.25 -5.19
N ASP A 78 -8.51 1.76 -4.44
CA ASP A 78 -8.45 0.39 -3.95
C ASP A 78 -9.33 0.18 -2.69
N GLY A 79 -10.04 1.21 -2.21
CA GLY A 79 -10.97 1.13 -1.09
C GLY A 79 -10.34 1.10 0.29
N MET A 80 -9.05 1.44 0.41
CA MET A 80 -8.31 1.44 1.68
C MET A 80 -8.52 2.73 2.49
N ILE A 81 -8.76 3.84 1.81
CA ILE A 81 -8.94 5.15 2.46
C ILE A 81 -10.21 5.83 1.96
N HIS A 82 -10.76 6.69 2.81
CA HIS A 82 -11.83 7.61 2.47
C HIS A 82 -11.28 9.05 2.47
N ARG A 83 -11.64 9.81 1.44
CA ARG A 83 -11.31 11.23 1.30
C ARG A 83 -12.57 12.07 1.49
N GLU A 84 -12.59 12.88 2.53
CA GLU A 84 -13.75 13.71 2.88
C GLU A 84 -13.40 15.20 2.87
N VAL A 85 -14.31 16.04 2.36
CA VAL A 85 -14.23 17.49 2.49
C VAL A 85 -14.94 17.90 3.77
N GLN A 86 -14.17 18.35 4.76
CA GLN A 86 -14.70 18.84 6.03
C GLN A 86 -15.21 20.27 5.87
N GLN A 87 -16.46 20.51 6.29
CA GLN A 87 -17.13 21.81 6.22
C GLN A 87 -16.79 22.74 7.39
N SER A 88 -15.56 22.68 7.90
CA SER A 88 -15.08 23.63 8.92
C SER A 88 -14.76 25.00 8.30
N ILE A 89 -14.48 26.00 9.15
CA ILE A 89 -13.95 27.29 8.73
C ILE A 89 -12.48 27.40 9.18
N PRO A 90 -11.49 27.42 8.26
CA PRO A 90 -11.61 27.24 6.81
C PRO A 90 -11.89 25.77 6.42
N PRO A 91 -12.46 25.52 5.23
CA PRO A 91 -12.73 24.16 4.76
C PRO A 91 -11.42 23.44 4.41
N HIS A 92 -11.36 22.14 4.67
CA HIS A 92 -10.18 21.32 4.38
C HIS A 92 -10.57 19.89 3.98
N VAL A 93 -9.59 19.15 3.47
CA VAL A 93 -9.75 17.73 3.12
C VAL A 93 -9.07 16.88 4.17
N GLU A 94 -9.76 15.82 4.63
CA GLU A 94 -9.21 14.78 5.49
C GLU A 94 -9.20 13.44 4.78
N TYR A 95 -8.22 12.62 5.16
CA TYR A 95 -8.09 11.24 4.77
C TYR A 95 -8.22 10.37 6.02
N THR A 96 -9.04 9.33 5.93
CA THR A 96 -9.26 8.33 6.98
C THR A 96 -9.13 6.94 6.39
N LEU A 97 -8.84 5.94 7.23
CA LEU A 97 -8.93 4.54 6.81
C LEU A 97 -10.41 4.13 6.69
N THR A 98 -10.71 3.30 5.69
CA THR A 98 -11.95 2.50 5.69
C THR A 98 -11.81 1.33 6.68
N ASP A 99 -12.89 0.57 6.91
CA ASP A 99 -12.83 -0.65 7.73
C ASP A 99 -11.83 -1.68 7.19
N LEU A 100 -11.74 -1.82 5.86
CA LEU A 100 -10.75 -2.70 5.23
C LEU A 100 -9.33 -2.12 5.37
N GLY A 101 -9.17 -0.81 5.14
CA GLY A 101 -7.89 -0.13 5.31
C GLY A 101 -7.36 -0.22 6.73
N ALA A 102 -8.23 -0.16 7.73
CA ALA A 102 -7.90 -0.34 9.13
C ALA A 102 -7.33 -1.74 9.42
N GLN A 103 -7.97 -2.79 8.91
CA GLN A 103 -7.49 -4.17 9.06
C GLN A 103 -6.12 -4.37 8.41
N VAL A 104 -5.93 -3.82 7.20
CA VAL A 104 -4.65 -3.88 6.49
C VAL A 104 -3.57 -3.09 7.23
N ALA A 105 -3.89 -1.89 7.71
CA ALA A 105 -2.97 -1.04 8.45
C ALA A 105 -2.50 -1.69 9.76
N ASP A 106 -3.35 -2.45 10.45
CA ASP A 106 -2.94 -3.22 11.64
C ASP A 106 -1.84 -4.24 11.33
N GLN A 107 -1.97 -4.97 10.22
CA GLN A 107 -0.94 -5.92 9.79
C GLN A 107 0.37 -5.20 9.43
N ILE A 108 0.27 -4.05 8.77
CA ILE A 108 1.41 -3.20 8.42
C ILE A 108 2.12 -2.67 9.67
N VAL A 109 1.38 -2.16 10.65
CA VAL A 109 1.94 -1.68 11.91
C VAL A 109 2.64 -2.81 12.66
N GLY A 110 2.06 -4.01 12.68
CA GLY A 110 2.70 -5.20 13.23
C GLY A 110 4.03 -5.52 12.54
N LEU A 111 4.07 -5.50 11.22
CA LEU A 111 5.30 -5.70 10.45
C LEU A 111 6.35 -4.62 10.76
N ILE A 112 5.96 -3.34 10.78
CA ILE A 112 6.87 -2.23 11.11
C ILE A 112 7.48 -2.44 12.50
N HIS A 113 6.65 -2.78 13.49
CA HIS A 113 7.12 -3.02 14.85
C HIS A 113 8.15 -4.15 14.93
N VAL A 114 7.94 -5.25 14.20
CA VAL A 114 8.90 -6.36 14.13
C VAL A 114 10.22 -5.88 13.53
N LEU A 115 10.19 -5.10 12.45
CA LEU A 115 11.41 -4.60 11.79
C LEU A 115 12.18 -3.63 12.69
N GLU A 116 11.48 -2.66 13.28
CA GLU A 116 12.07 -1.65 14.18
C GLU A 116 12.72 -2.31 15.40
N SER A 117 12.02 -3.26 16.02
CA SER A 117 12.53 -3.98 17.21
C SER A 117 13.71 -4.91 16.91
N ASN A 118 13.99 -5.20 15.63
CA ASN A 118 15.08 -6.07 15.19
C ASN A 118 16.14 -5.34 14.37
N ILE A 119 16.15 -4.00 14.35
CA ILE A 119 17.03 -3.24 13.46
C ILE A 119 18.52 -3.55 13.66
N ASP A 120 18.96 -3.81 14.89
CA ASP A 120 20.36 -4.14 15.18
C ASP A 120 20.75 -5.53 14.64
N ARG A 121 19.83 -6.50 14.69
CA ARG A 121 20.04 -7.83 14.11
C ARG A 121 20.12 -7.74 12.58
N ILE A 122 19.27 -6.93 11.97
CA ILE A 122 19.28 -6.69 10.52
C ILE A 122 20.59 -6.01 10.09
N ARG A 123 21.04 -4.97 10.82
CA ARG A 123 22.32 -4.30 10.57
C ARG A 123 23.51 -5.25 10.69
N ALA A 124 23.55 -6.08 11.73
CA ALA A 124 24.61 -7.07 11.90
C ALA A 124 24.69 -8.06 10.72
N ALA A 125 23.53 -8.47 10.18
CA ALA A 125 23.47 -9.33 9.00
C ALA A 125 23.96 -8.61 7.72
N GLN A 126 23.61 -7.33 7.54
CA GLN A 126 24.09 -6.51 6.41
C GLN A 126 25.60 -6.31 6.46
N ASP A 127 26.15 -6.01 7.64
CA ASP A 127 27.59 -5.84 7.82
C ASP A 127 28.35 -7.15 7.57
N ALA A 128 27.76 -8.31 7.92
CA ALA A 128 28.35 -9.60 7.59
C ALA A 128 28.39 -9.82 6.07
N TYR A 129 27.30 -9.54 5.36
CA TYR A 129 27.24 -9.69 3.90
C TYR A 129 28.23 -8.79 3.15
N HIS A 130 28.48 -7.56 3.63
CA HIS A 130 29.43 -6.64 2.98
C HIS A 130 30.91 -6.93 3.29
N ARG A 131 31.21 -7.79 4.26
CA ARG A 131 32.60 -8.18 4.60
C ARG A 131 33.09 -9.37 3.78
N ASP A 132 32.19 -10.10 3.14
CA ASP A 132 32.45 -11.22 2.23
C ASP A 132 32.52 -10.73 0.76
#